data_AF-A0AAD6Z6C0-F1
#
_entry.id   AF-A0AAD6Z6C0-F1
#
_cell.length_a   1.000
_cell.length_b   1.000
_cell.length_c   1.000
_cell.angle_alpha   90.00
_cell.angle_beta   90.00
_cell.angle_gamma   90.00
#
_symmetry.space_group_name_H-M   'P 1'
#
loop_
_entity.id
_entity.type
_entity.pdbx_description
1 polymer ?
#
loop_
_entity_poly.entity_id
_entity_poly.type
_entity_poly.pdbx_seq_one_letter_code
_entity_poly.pdbx_strand_id
1 'polypeptide(L)'
;FRALVKDSNFNCLMDFVYIDSKESLDVFSSFVYGLGIKKITDWWKHKEMHEWIIPCIVRSQSLIPPDVWDSTPSTTNTNEVQHHWTNAETGKQLTPVEALESRCRVDERVAQEIQMSLQTGIFSNTNNEMLQRIARNSQRQSTAARKVRETHDAADTSKQLQLQIDTEVE
;
A
#
# COMPACT_ATOMS: atom_id res chain seq x y z
N PHE A 1 -10.47 -23.86 11.60
CA PHE A 1 -11.79 -23.54 12.20
C PHE A 1 -12.81 -24.65 12.04
N ARG A 2 -12.84 -25.38 10.89
CA ARG A 2 -13.83 -26.44 10.60
C ARG A 2 -14.01 -27.51 11.71
N ALA A 3 -12.94 -27.96 12.35
CA ALA A 3 -13.03 -28.94 13.44
C ALA A 3 -13.58 -28.37 14.79
N LEU A 4 -13.74 -27.06 14.90
CA LEU A 4 -14.12 -26.37 16.14
C LEU A 4 -15.58 -25.91 16.16
N VAL A 5 -16.25 -25.93 15.02
CA VAL A 5 -17.61 -25.43 14.83
C VAL A 5 -18.40 -26.36 13.92
N LYS A 6 -19.73 -26.33 14.03
CA LYS A 6 -20.63 -27.00 13.08
C LYS A 6 -20.41 -26.42 11.67
N ASP A 7 -20.63 -27.22 10.63
CA ASP A 7 -20.40 -26.79 9.23
C ASP A 7 -21.18 -25.51 8.87
N SER A 8 -22.40 -25.32 9.39
CA SER A 8 -23.17 -24.08 9.19
C SER A 8 -22.46 -22.83 9.74
N ASN A 9 -21.87 -22.94 10.94
CA ASN A 9 -21.15 -21.86 11.58
C ASN A 9 -19.79 -21.64 10.90
N PHE A 10 -19.18 -22.71 10.38
CA PHE A 10 -17.96 -22.61 9.59
C PHE A 10 -18.19 -21.84 8.30
N ASN A 11 -19.28 -22.09 7.58
CA ASN A 11 -19.62 -21.34 6.36
C ASN A 11 -19.85 -19.86 6.69
N CYS A 12 -20.64 -19.57 7.74
CA CYS A 12 -20.82 -18.19 8.21
C CYS A 12 -19.49 -17.48 8.50
N LEU A 13 -18.53 -18.17 9.13
CA LEU A 13 -17.18 -17.63 9.39
C LEU A 13 -16.34 -17.39 8.13
N MET A 14 -16.62 -18.08 7.03
CA MET A 14 -15.92 -17.89 5.75
C MET A 14 -16.60 -16.82 4.89
N ASP A 15 -17.92 -16.68 5.01
CA ASP A 15 -18.73 -15.77 4.20
C ASP A 15 -18.69 -14.31 4.68
N PHE A 16 -17.99 -14.01 5.78
CA PHE A 16 -17.89 -12.65 6.33
C PHE A 16 -17.27 -11.63 5.35
N VAL A 17 -16.57 -12.10 4.32
CA VAL A 17 -15.99 -11.28 3.24
C VAL A 17 -17.09 -10.62 2.40
N TYR A 18 -18.26 -11.24 2.30
CA TYR A 18 -19.41 -10.77 1.51
C TYR A 18 -20.40 -9.94 2.32
N ILE A 19 -19.97 -9.38 3.45
CA ILE A 19 -20.82 -8.51 4.26
C ILE A 19 -20.98 -7.16 3.54
N ASP A 20 -22.22 -6.77 3.28
CA ASP A 20 -22.56 -5.59 2.49
C ASP A 20 -22.77 -4.30 3.31
N SER A 21 -22.86 -4.40 4.64
CA SER A 21 -23.09 -3.24 5.50
C SER A 21 -22.33 -3.31 6.82
N LYS A 22 -22.08 -2.14 7.42
CA LYS A 22 -21.47 -2.02 8.74
C LYS A 22 -22.33 -2.67 9.85
N GLU A 23 -23.65 -2.50 9.75
CA GLU A 23 -24.60 -3.12 10.68
C GLU A 23 -24.51 -4.64 10.64
N SER A 24 -24.40 -5.21 9.44
CA SER A 24 -24.23 -6.66 9.26
C SER A 24 -22.88 -7.15 9.79
N LEU A 25 -21.84 -6.30 9.72
CA LEU A 25 -20.54 -6.58 10.32
C LEU A 25 -20.61 -6.62 11.85
N ASP A 26 -21.34 -5.70 12.47
CA ASP A 26 -21.54 -5.68 13.93
C ASP A 26 -22.35 -6.91 14.42
N VAL A 27 -23.33 -7.34 13.62
CA VAL A 27 -24.07 -8.60 13.84
C VAL A 27 -23.12 -9.79 13.74
N PHE A 28 -22.22 -9.81 12.76
CA PHE A 28 -21.21 -10.85 12.60
C PHE A 28 -20.23 -10.87 13.78
N SER A 29 -19.72 -9.71 14.23
CA SER A 29 -18.89 -9.60 15.43
C SER A 29 -19.59 -10.21 16.64
N SER A 30 -20.86 -9.86 16.85
CA SER A 30 -21.68 -10.40 17.93
C SER A 30 -21.84 -11.93 17.83
N PHE A 31 -22.05 -12.46 16.63
CA PHE A 31 -22.07 -13.90 16.38
C PHE A 31 -20.73 -14.58 16.76
N VAL A 32 -19.60 -14.01 16.35
CA VAL A 32 -18.28 -14.58 16.66
C VAL A 32 -18.00 -14.59 18.17
N TYR A 33 -18.38 -13.52 18.87
CA TYR A 33 -18.28 -13.46 20.33
C TYR A 33 -19.22 -14.46 21.01
N GLY A 34 -20.42 -14.68 20.46
CA GLY A 34 -21.39 -15.65 20.95
C GLY A 34 -20.98 -17.12 20.81
N LEU A 35 -20.04 -17.45 19.91
CA LEU A 35 -19.53 -18.83 19.76
C LEU A 35 -18.73 -19.31 20.99
N GLY A 36 -18.17 -18.41 21.80
CA GLY A 36 -17.42 -18.76 23.00
C GLY A 36 -16.10 -19.51 22.76
N ILE A 37 -15.67 -19.66 21.50
CA ILE A 37 -14.45 -20.40 21.15
C ILE A 37 -13.28 -19.43 21.11
N LYS A 38 -12.41 -19.49 22.13
CA LYS A 38 -11.26 -18.59 22.30
C LYS A 38 -10.45 -18.37 21.01
N LYS A 39 -10.14 -19.43 20.28
CA LYS A 39 -9.33 -19.34 19.04
C LYS A 39 -10.01 -18.51 17.94
N ILE A 40 -11.33 -18.57 17.83
CA ILE A 40 -12.09 -17.81 16.82
C ILE A 40 -12.28 -16.38 17.31
N THR A 41 -12.60 -16.20 18.59
CA THR A 41 -12.71 -14.90 19.22
C THR A 41 -11.41 -14.09 19.13
N ASP A 42 -10.26 -14.70 19.42
CA ASP A 42 -8.95 -14.03 19.33
C ASP A 42 -8.60 -13.68 17.87
N TRP A 43 -8.95 -14.55 16.92
CA TRP A 43 -8.77 -14.27 15.49
C TRP A 43 -9.57 -13.05 15.05
N TRP A 44 -10.82 -12.91 15.53
CA TRP A 44 -11.66 -11.77 15.22
C TRP A 44 -11.18 -10.49 15.92
N LYS A 45 -10.82 -10.57 17.19
CA LYS A 45 -10.22 -9.46 17.94
C LYS A 45 -8.97 -8.92 17.26
N HIS A 46 -8.12 -9.78 16.69
CA HIS A 46 -6.95 -9.34 15.93
C HIS A 46 -7.35 -8.52 14.69
N LYS A 47 -8.44 -8.89 14.00
CA LYS A 47 -8.95 -8.12 12.86
C LYS A 47 -9.54 -6.77 13.29
N GLU A 48 -10.25 -6.72 14.41
CA GLU A 48 -10.81 -5.47 14.95
C GLU A 48 -9.71 -4.54 15.50
N MET A 49 -8.69 -5.10 16.15
CA MET A 49 -7.55 -4.33 16.69
C MET A 49 -6.74 -3.64 15.58
N HIS A 50 -6.66 -4.25 14.42
CA HIS A 50 -5.98 -3.70 13.26
C HIS A 50 -7.01 -3.12 12.29
N GLU A 51 -7.42 -1.88 12.54
CA GLU A 51 -8.49 -1.17 11.81
C GLU A 51 -8.36 -1.22 10.28
N TRP A 52 -7.14 -1.37 9.75
CA TRP A 52 -6.86 -1.47 8.32
C TRP A 52 -7.22 -2.83 7.71
N ILE A 53 -7.32 -3.92 8.49
CA ILE A 53 -7.53 -5.27 7.97
C ILE A 53 -8.94 -5.42 7.38
N ILE A 54 -9.97 -4.96 8.09
CA ILE A 54 -11.36 -5.15 7.69
C ILE A 54 -11.67 -4.41 6.36
N PRO A 55 -11.31 -3.12 6.18
CA PRO A 55 -11.46 -2.40 4.91
C PRO A 55 -10.70 -3.03 3.72
N CYS A 56 -9.65 -3.81 3.98
CA CYS A 56 -8.90 -4.51 2.94
C CYS A 56 -9.55 -5.83 2.49
N ILE A 57 -10.49 -6.38 3.26
CA ILE A 57 -11.10 -7.69 2.98
C ILE A 57 -12.59 -7.55 2.68
N VAL A 58 -13.30 -6.66 3.39
CA VAL A 58 -14.75 -6.48 3.26
C VAL A 58 -15.02 -5.27 2.38
N ARG A 59 -15.64 -5.51 1.21
CA ARG A 59 -15.93 -4.47 0.21
C ARG A 59 -16.68 -3.28 0.80
N SER A 60 -17.68 -3.53 1.65
CA SER A 60 -18.52 -2.47 2.21
C SER A 60 -17.79 -1.51 3.16
N GLN A 61 -16.64 -1.93 3.71
CA GLN A 61 -15.83 -1.13 4.63
C GLN A 61 -14.64 -0.49 3.92
N SER A 62 -14.42 -0.81 2.64
CA SER A 62 -13.30 -0.28 1.88
C SER A 62 -13.56 1.16 1.44
N LEU A 63 -12.51 1.97 1.44
CA LEU A 63 -12.51 3.28 0.77
C LEU A 63 -12.18 3.16 -0.73
N ILE A 64 -11.84 1.95 -1.20
CA ILE A 64 -11.59 1.69 -2.61
C ILE A 64 -12.92 1.84 -3.38
N PRO A 65 -12.96 2.63 -4.46
CA PRO A 65 -14.14 2.75 -5.31
C PRO A 65 -14.64 1.38 -5.80
N PRO A 66 -15.97 1.15 -5.86
CA PRO A 66 -16.53 -0.15 -6.22
C PRO A 66 -16.08 -0.68 -7.60
N ASP A 67 -15.91 0.22 -8.57
CA ASP A 67 -15.40 -0.05 -9.91
C ASP A 67 -13.94 -0.55 -9.89
N VAL A 68 -13.10 0.07 -9.05
CA VAL A 68 -11.72 -0.35 -8.87
C VAL A 68 -11.66 -1.69 -8.13
N TRP A 69 -12.49 -1.88 -7.11
CA TRP A 69 -12.55 -3.15 -6.37
C TRP A 69 -12.94 -4.32 -7.29
N ASP A 70 -13.97 -4.16 -8.11
CA ASP A 70 -14.44 -5.19 -9.05
C ASP A 70 -13.43 -5.47 -10.17
N SER A 71 -12.59 -4.49 -10.52
CA SER A 71 -11.49 -4.67 -11.49
C SER A 71 -10.33 -5.52 -10.96
N THR A 72 -10.33 -5.88 -9.67
CA THR A 72 -9.27 -6.66 -9.02
C THR A 72 -9.79 -8.05 -8.68
N PRO A 73 -9.55 -9.07 -9.52
CA PRO A 73 -10.03 -10.42 -9.23
C PRO A 73 -9.36 -10.93 -7.95
N SER A 74 -10.11 -11.61 -7.09
CA SER A 74 -9.60 -12.23 -5.85
C SER A 74 -8.51 -13.29 -6.08
N THR A 75 -8.32 -13.72 -7.33
CA THR A 75 -7.28 -14.65 -7.78
C THR A 75 -5.99 -13.96 -8.21
N THR A 76 -5.97 -12.63 -8.33
CA THR A 76 -4.83 -11.87 -8.84
C THR A 76 -3.99 -11.34 -7.70
N ASN A 77 -2.67 -11.47 -7.82
CA ASN A 77 -1.71 -10.92 -6.85
C ASN A 77 -1.87 -9.38 -6.75
N THR A 78 -1.81 -8.82 -5.53
CA THR A 78 -1.83 -7.37 -5.29
C THR A 78 -0.79 -6.59 -6.12
N ASN A 79 0.38 -7.18 -6.41
CA ASN A 79 1.37 -6.56 -7.30
C ASN A 79 0.93 -6.53 -8.77
N GLU A 80 0.19 -7.53 -9.25
CA GLU A 80 -0.34 -7.54 -10.61
C GLU A 80 -1.51 -6.57 -10.77
N VAL A 81 -2.31 -6.41 -9.71
CA VAL A 81 -3.37 -5.40 -9.61
C VAL A 81 -2.83 -3.97 -9.76
N GLN A 82 -1.65 -3.67 -9.19
CA GLN A 82 -1.02 -2.36 -9.33
C GLN A 82 -0.67 -2.03 -10.79
N HIS A 83 -0.26 -3.05 -11.56
CA HIS A 83 -0.04 -2.91 -12.99
C HIS A 83 -1.36 -2.75 -13.76
N HIS A 84 -2.43 -3.45 -13.35
CA HIS A 84 -3.75 -3.28 -13.96
C HIS A 84 -4.29 -1.85 -13.80
N TRP A 85 -4.20 -1.27 -12.60
CA TRP A 85 -4.64 0.12 -12.36
C TRP A 85 -3.85 1.11 -13.22
N THR A 86 -2.53 0.95 -13.27
CA THR A 86 -1.67 1.78 -14.12
C THR A 86 -2.07 1.61 -15.59
N ASN A 87 -2.29 0.38 -16.05
CA ASN A 87 -2.66 0.10 -17.44
C ASN A 87 -4.10 0.53 -17.80
N ALA A 88 -5.02 0.59 -16.86
CA ALA A 88 -6.37 1.13 -17.09
C ALA A 88 -6.31 2.65 -17.35
N GLU A 89 -5.46 3.36 -16.62
CA GLU A 89 -5.33 4.82 -16.69
C GLU A 89 -4.25 5.34 -17.68
N THR A 90 -3.28 4.49 -18.03
CA THR A 90 -2.19 4.79 -18.99
C THR A 90 -2.20 3.89 -20.23
N GLY A 91 -3.24 3.07 -20.38
CA GLY A 91 -3.32 2.01 -21.39
C GLY A 91 -3.09 2.50 -22.83
N LYS A 92 -2.31 1.73 -23.59
CA LYS A 92 -1.86 2.04 -24.97
C LYS A 92 -2.96 2.00 -26.05
N GLN A 93 -4.25 1.99 -25.70
CA GLN A 93 -5.35 1.85 -26.67
C GLN A 93 -6.63 2.65 -26.32
N LEU A 94 -6.54 3.68 -25.48
CA LEU A 94 -7.68 4.58 -25.25
C LEU A 94 -7.84 5.54 -26.44
N THR A 95 -9.07 5.84 -26.83
CA THR A 95 -9.31 6.97 -27.73
C THR A 95 -8.93 8.28 -27.03
N PRO A 96 -8.58 9.35 -27.76
CA PRO A 96 -8.18 10.62 -27.14
C PRO A 96 -9.23 11.20 -26.18
N VAL A 97 -10.52 11.00 -26.48
CA VAL A 97 -11.63 11.49 -25.64
C VAL A 97 -11.72 10.68 -24.35
N GLU A 98 -11.68 9.35 -24.44
CA GLU A 98 -11.71 8.47 -23.26
C GLU A 98 -10.50 8.72 -22.35
N ALA A 99 -9.32 8.94 -22.95
CA ALA A 99 -8.11 9.28 -22.21
C ALA A 99 -8.23 10.64 -21.50
N LEU A 100 -8.86 11.64 -22.13
CA LEU A 100 -9.11 12.93 -21.49
C LEU A 100 -10.10 12.80 -20.33
N GLU A 101 -11.21 12.09 -20.54
CA GLU A 101 -12.22 11.89 -19.51
C GLU A 101 -11.68 11.11 -18.30
N SER A 102 -10.91 10.03 -18.53
CA SER A 102 -10.33 9.25 -17.44
C SER A 102 -9.36 10.10 -16.62
N ARG A 103 -8.52 10.91 -17.29
CA ARG A 103 -7.58 11.83 -16.64
C ARG A 103 -8.28 12.91 -15.85
N CYS A 104 -9.34 13.52 -16.38
CA CYS A 104 -10.13 14.50 -15.63
C CYS A 104 -10.68 13.92 -14.33
N ARG A 105 -11.20 12.69 -14.33
CA ARG A 105 -11.70 12.03 -13.09
C ARG A 105 -10.59 11.80 -12.06
N VAL A 106 -9.40 11.44 -12.52
CA VAL A 106 -8.23 11.28 -11.64
C VAL A 106 -7.80 12.64 -11.06
N ASP A 107 -7.72 13.67 -11.90
CA ASP A 107 -7.34 15.02 -11.47
C ASP A 107 -8.34 15.61 -10.47
N GLU A 108 -9.65 15.41 -10.68
CA GLU A 108 -10.69 15.79 -9.74
C GLU A 108 -10.53 15.09 -8.38
N ARG A 109 -10.23 13.79 -8.38
CA ARG A 109 -9.99 13.02 -7.16
C ARG A 109 -8.76 13.54 -6.40
N VAL A 110 -7.66 13.81 -7.11
CA VAL A 110 -6.44 14.38 -6.52
C VAL A 110 -6.71 15.78 -5.96
N ALA A 111 -7.47 16.62 -6.67
CA ALA A 111 -7.84 17.95 -6.20
C ALA A 111 -8.68 17.89 -4.90
N GLN A 112 -9.65 16.98 -4.83
CA GLN A 112 -10.45 16.74 -3.62
C GLN A 112 -9.58 16.27 -2.46
N GLU A 113 -8.64 15.36 -2.70
CA GLU A 113 -7.70 14.87 -1.70
C GLU A 113 -6.84 16.00 -1.13
N ILE A 114 -6.29 16.87 -2.00
CA ILE A 114 -5.53 18.06 -1.59
C ILE A 114 -6.41 18.99 -0.75
N GLN A 115 -7.65 19.25 -1.19
CA GLN A 115 -8.58 20.10 -0.47
C GLN A 115 -8.90 19.55 0.92
N MET A 116 -9.19 18.25 1.03
CA MET A 116 -9.42 17.59 2.31
C MET A 116 -8.20 17.65 3.22
N SER A 117 -6.99 17.44 2.68
CA SER A 117 -5.75 17.59 3.45
C SER A 117 -5.54 19.01 3.95
N LEU A 118 -5.87 20.03 3.15
CA LEU A 118 -5.81 21.43 3.59
C LEU A 118 -6.83 21.76 4.68
N GLN A 119 -8.04 21.20 4.59
CA GLN A 119 -9.11 21.45 5.57
C GLN A 119 -8.88 20.72 6.89
N THR A 120 -8.43 19.47 6.84
CA THR A 120 -8.27 18.61 8.02
C THR A 120 -6.87 18.71 8.63
N GLY A 121 -5.88 19.21 7.88
CA GLY A 121 -4.47 19.16 8.23
C GLY A 121 -3.86 17.75 8.14
N ILE A 122 -4.64 16.75 7.71
CA ILE A 122 -4.19 15.36 7.60
C ILE A 122 -3.83 15.10 6.14
N PHE A 123 -2.53 14.96 5.88
CA PHE A 123 -2.04 14.58 4.56
C PHE A 123 -2.28 13.09 4.31
N SER A 124 -2.78 12.77 3.13
CA SER A 124 -2.98 11.40 2.65
C SER A 124 -1.71 10.56 2.64
N ASN A 125 -0.54 11.19 2.49
CA ASN A 125 0.76 10.57 2.69
C ASN A 125 1.47 11.22 3.88
N THR A 126 1.30 10.64 5.07
CA THR A 126 1.98 11.03 6.31
C THR A 126 3.51 10.94 6.18
N ASN A 127 3.99 10.07 5.28
CA ASN A 127 5.40 9.97 4.93
C ASN A 127 5.83 10.99 3.88
N ASN A 128 5.12 12.10 3.71
CA ASN A 128 5.45 13.15 2.73
C ASN A 128 5.28 14.57 3.28
N GLU A 129 5.24 14.70 4.61
CA GLU A 129 5.30 16.00 5.27
C GLU A 129 6.51 16.80 4.80
N MET A 130 6.36 18.12 4.76
CA MET A 130 7.40 19.03 4.29
C MET A 130 8.73 18.83 5.04
N LEU A 131 8.68 18.62 6.36
CA LEU A 131 9.87 18.34 7.17
C LEU A 131 10.53 17.03 6.77
N GLN A 132 9.77 15.97 6.54
CA GLN A 132 10.31 14.69 6.08
C GLN A 132 10.87 14.77 4.64
N ARG A 133 10.30 15.61 3.79
CA ARG A 133 10.84 15.90 2.45
C ARG A 133 12.17 16.63 2.55
N ILE A 134 12.26 17.66 3.39
CA ILE A 134 13.50 18.42 3.62
C ILE A 134 14.57 17.50 4.19
N ALA A 135 14.26 16.70 5.22
CA ALA A 135 15.19 15.76 5.83
C ALA A 135 15.71 14.73 4.83
N ARG A 136 14.83 14.12 4.02
CA ARG A 136 15.25 13.15 2.99
C ARG A 136 16.04 13.81 1.87
N ASN A 137 15.71 15.04 1.47
CA ASN A 137 16.48 15.75 0.46
C ASN A 137 17.90 16.09 0.97
N SER A 138 18.00 16.56 2.21
CA SER A 138 19.27 16.77 2.88
C SER A 138 20.09 15.47 2.98
N GLN A 139 19.45 14.36 3.34
CA GLN A 139 20.11 13.05 3.39
C GLN A 139 20.58 12.55 2.02
N ARG A 140 19.83 12.81 0.96
CA ARG A 140 20.25 12.48 -0.41
C ARG A 140 21.48 13.30 -0.82
N GLN A 141 21.49 14.59 -0.52
CA GLN A 141 22.64 15.46 -0.78
C GLN A 141 23.88 15.02 0.02
N SER A 142 23.72 14.70 1.31
CA SER A 142 24.84 14.23 2.14
C SER A 142 25.39 12.89 1.64
N THR A 143 24.53 11.96 1.25
CA THR A 143 24.91 10.65 0.71
C THR A 143 25.61 10.79 -0.65
N ALA A 144 25.12 11.66 -1.54
CA ALA A 144 25.76 11.94 -2.82
C ALA A 144 27.16 12.54 -2.62
N ALA A 145 27.29 13.54 -1.74
CA ALA A 145 28.59 14.12 -1.40
C ALA A 145 29.54 13.11 -0.74
N ARG A 146 29.03 12.18 0.08
CA ARG A 146 29.83 11.11 0.66
C ARG A 146 30.33 10.15 -0.41
N LYS A 147 29.46 9.69 -1.32
CA LYS A 147 29.85 8.80 -2.42
C LYS A 147 30.91 9.44 -3.33
N VAL A 148 30.80 10.74 -3.62
CA VAL A 148 31.81 11.46 -4.42
C VAL A 148 33.17 11.46 -3.71
N ARG A 149 33.20 11.68 -2.40
CA ARG A 149 34.44 11.59 -1.61
C ARG A 149 35.01 10.17 -1.61
N GLU A 150 34.19 9.17 -1.32
CA GLU A 150 34.58 7.76 -1.35
C GLU A 150 35.17 7.36 -2.73
N THR A 151 34.57 7.84 -3.83
CA THR A 151 35.12 7.59 -5.18
C THR A 151 36.44 8.31 -5.45
N HIS A 152 36.63 9.50 -4.90
CA HIS A 152 37.88 10.24 -5.03
C HIS A 152 39.01 9.57 -4.25
N ASP A 153 38.74 9.19 -3.00
CA ASP A 153 39.69 8.48 -2.14
C ASP A 153 40.07 7.11 -2.73
N ALA A 154 39.10 6.40 -3.31
CA ALA A 154 39.35 5.15 -4.04
C ALA A 154 40.21 5.35 -5.30
N ALA A 155 40.01 6.45 -6.02
CA ALA A 155 40.82 6.77 -7.19
C ALA A 155 42.26 7.15 -6.82
N ASP A 156 42.45 7.89 -5.72
CA ASP A 156 43.77 8.29 -5.24
C ASP A 156 44.57 7.12 -4.66
N THR A 157 43.92 6.22 -3.91
CA THR A 157 44.54 4.98 -3.44
C THR A 157 44.95 4.07 -4.60
N SER A 158 44.10 3.94 -5.63
CA SER A 158 44.44 3.18 -6.84
C SER A 158 45.66 3.75 -7.57
N LYS A 159 45.80 5.08 -7.64
CA LYS A 159 46.98 5.73 -8.24
C LYS A 159 48.25 5.51 -7.42
N GLN A 160 48.15 5.58 -6.08
CA GLN A 160 49.30 5.32 -5.20
C GLN A 160 49.78 3.88 -5.31
N LEU A 161 48.87 2.91 -5.35
CA LEU A 161 49.22 1.50 -5.55
C LEU A 161 49.88 1.26 -6.90
N GLN A 162 49.38 1.91 -7.96
CA GLN A 162 49.99 1.80 -9.29
C GLN A 162 51.43 2.35 -9.30
N LEU A 163 51.67 3.50 -8.67
CA LEU A 163 53.00 4.06 -8.53
C LEU A 163 53.95 3.13 -7.75
N GLN A 164 53.47 2.47 -6.70
CA GLN A 164 54.27 1.51 -5.94
C GLN A 164 54.65 0.28 -6.79
N ILE A 165 53.70 -0.27 -7.56
CA ILE A 165 53.96 -1.38 -8.49
C ILE A 165 55.01 -0.97 -9.53
N ASP A 166 54.87 0.22 -10.12
CA ASP A 166 55.78 0.69 -11.15
C ASP A 166 57.20 0.94 -10.61
N THR A 167 57.32 1.29 -9.31
CA THR A 167 58.62 1.50 -8.64
C THR A 167 59.30 0.19 -8.21
N GLU A 168 58.55 -0.88 -7.96
CA GLU A 168 59.11 -2.21 -7.59
C GLU A 168 59.53 -3.05 -8.81
N VAL A 169 59.13 -2.66 -10.03
CA VAL A 169 59.45 -3.35 -11.28
C VAL A 169 60.76 -2.85 -11.91
N GLU A 170 61.32 -1.73 -11.45
CA GLU A 170 62.68 -1.24 -11.77
C GLU A 170 63.76 -1.87 -10.87
#